data_AF-A0A4Q3RKB2-F1
#
_entry.id   AF-A0A4Q3RKB2-F1
#
_cell.length_a   1.000
_cell.length_b   1.000
_cell.length_c   1.000
_cell.angle_alpha   90.00
_cell.angle_beta   90.00
_cell.angle_gamma   90.00
#
_symmetry.space_group_name_H-M   'P 1'
#
loop_
_entity.id
_entity.type
_entity.pdbx_description
1 polymer ?
#
loop_
_entity_poly.entity_id
_entity_poly.type
_entity_poly.pdbx_seq_one_letter_code
_entity_poly.pdbx_strand_id
1 'polypeptide(L)'
;MKALVEGFPEQIQHAIELGEKISVKAEKASIQNVVVAGLGGSGIGANIVQAIVADKIKVPFSVYKTYDLPAFINEHTLFVACSFSGNTEETLASLRTAEQKGAQIVCITSGGSLLEIAEGKGYSYAPIPGESKSPRANLGYSFIQLLYMLHKKGLIEKIDTHKRLHALNCSTFALAFKTIMKKI
;
A
#
# COMPACT_ATOMS: atom_id res chain seq x y z
N MET A 1 -2.07 23.10 3.55
CA MET A 1 -2.98 22.26 2.72
C MET A 1 -2.80 22.51 1.23
N LYS A 2 -2.60 23.76 0.77
CA LYS A 2 -2.26 24.10 -0.64
C LYS A 2 -1.01 23.38 -1.17
N ALA A 3 0.10 23.42 -0.43
CA ALA A 3 1.35 22.74 -0.79
C ALA A 3 1.29 21.20 -0.83
N LEU A 4 0.28 20.57 -0.21
CA LEU A 4 0.09 19.11 -0.25
C LEU A 4 -0.55 18.66 -1.58
N VAL A 5 -1.23 19.57 -2.27
CA VAL A 5 -1.90 19.30 -3.55
C VAL A 5 -0.98 19.64 -4.72
N GLU A 6 -0.11 20.64 -4.56
CA GLU A 6 0.81 21.10 -5.61
C GLU A 6 1.87 20.07 -6.00
N GLY A 7 2.36 19.24 -5.07
CA GLY A 7 3.35 18.19 -5.38
C GLY A 7 2.76 16.79 -5.66
N PHE A 8 1.44 16.66 -5.67
CA PHE A 8 0.79 15.35 -5.78
C PHE A 8 0.97 14.71 -7.17
N PRO A 9 0.83 15.44 -8.30
CA PRO A 9 1.08 14.87 -9.63
C PRO A 9 2.50 14.32 -9.79
N GLU A 10 3.51 15.04 -9.31
CA GLU A 10 4.92 14.66 -9.36
C GLU A 10 5.16 13.41 -8.52
N GLN A 11 4.53 13.33 -7.34
CA GLN A 11 4.60 12.11 -6.52
C GLN A 11 4.01 10.91 -7.23
N ILE A 12 2.89 11.05 -7.93
CA ILE A 12 2.30 9.92 -8.65
C ILE A 12 3.22 9.48 -9.78
N GLN A 13 3.76 10.42 -10.56
CA GLN A 13 4.69 10.12 -11.64
C GLN A 13 5.92 9.38 -11.11
N HIS A 14 6.55 9.89 -10.06
CA HIS A 14 7.70 9.24 -9.46
C HIS A 14 7.34 7.89 -8.80
N ALA A 15 6.18 7.78 -8.17
CA ALA A 15 5.70 6.53 -7.59
C ALA A 15 5.48 5.44 -8.65
N ILE A 16 5.01 5.81 -9.85
CA ILE A 16 4.87 4.91 -10.99
C ILE A 16 6.24 4.36 -11.37
N GLU A 17 7.24 5.23 -11.55
CA GLU A 17 8.61 4.83 -11.91
C GLU A 17 9.25 3.89 -10.88
N LEU A 18 9.01 4.14 -9.58
CA LEU A 18 9.43 3.24 -8.50
C LEU A 18 8.66 1.92 -8.53
N GLY A 19 7.35 1.98 -8.75
CA GLY A 19 6.47 0.81 -8.80
C GLY A 19 6.82 -0.15 -9.93
N GLU A 20 7.24 0.37 -11.09
CA GLU A 20 7.68 -0.45 -12.21
C GLU A 20 8.92 -1.29 -11.89
N LYS A 21 9.82 -0.74 -11.06
CA LYS A 21 11.06 -1.36 -10.62
C LYS A 21 10.87 -2.36 -9.47
N ILE A 22 9.68 -2.45 -8.86
CA ILE A 22 9.40 -3.44 -7.82
C ILE A 22 9.63 -4.84 -8.39
N SER A 23 10.47 -5.59 -7.70
CA SER A 23 10.61 -7.04 -7.85
C SER A 23 9.87 -7.73 -6.71
N VAL A 24 9.19 -8.83 -7.03
CA VAL A 24 8.52 -9.66 -6.04
C VAL A 24 9.09 -11.06 -6.08
N LYS A 25 9.19 -11.68 -4.92
CA LYS A 25 9.57 -13.09 -4.83
C LYS A 25 8.39 -13.98 -5.24
N ALA A 26 8.74 -15.15 -5.77
CA ALA A 26 7.78 -16.22 -6.01
C ALA A 26 7.25 -16.73 -4.67
N GLU A 27 5.93 -16.91 -4.61
CA GLU A 27 5.24 -17.32 -3.40
C GLU A 27 4.96 -18.83 -3.42
N LYS A 28 4.96 -19.43 -2.23
CA LYS A 28 4.81 -20.88 -2.06
C LYS A 28 3.36 -21.36 -2.16
N ALA A 29 2.40 -20.47 -1.94
CA ALA A 29 0.98 -20.79 -1.91
C ALA A 29 0.17 -19.76 -2.73
N SER A 30 -1.02 -20.15 -3.17
CA SER A 30 -1.96 -19.22 -3.80
C SER A 30 -2.49 -18.22 -2.79
N ILE A 31 -2.59 -16.95 -3.20
CA ILE A 31 -3.18 -15.89 -2.37
C ILE A 31 -4.71 -15.98 -2.47
N GLN A 32 -5.37 -16.14 -1.32
CA GLN A 32 -6.83 -16.25 -1.20
C GLN A 32 -7.47 -15.02 -0.55
N ASN A 33 -6.68 -14.16 0.11
CA ASN A 33 -7.13 -12.89 0.67
C ASN A 33 -5.94 -11.93 0.84
N VAL A 34 -6.25 -10.63 0.88
CA VAL A 34 -5.28 -9.55 1.11
C VAL A 34 -5.65 -8.80 2.39
N VAL A 35 -4.67 -8.64 3.27
CA VAL A 35 -4.81 -7.87 4.50
C VAL A 35 -3.73 -6.80 4.56
N VAL A 36 -4.13 -5.54 4.65
CA VAL A 36 -3.20 -4.41 4.74
C VAL A 36 -3.27 -3.79 6.13
N ALA A 37 -2.14 -3.74 6.82
CA ALA A 37 -2.01 -3.03 8.10
C ALA A 37 -1.30 -1.69 7.89
N GLY A 38 -1.95 -0.59 8.29
CA GLY A 38 -1.35 0.74 8.21
C GLY A 38 -2.23 1.83 8.80
N LEU A 39 -1.59 2.79 9.49
CA LEU A 39 -2.27 3.90 10.14
C LEU A 39 -2.11 5.21 9.34
N GLY A 40 -2.96 6.20 9.64
CA GLY A 40 -2.88 7.53 9.04
C GLY A 40 -2.87 7.50 7.50
N GLY A 41 -1.88 8.15 6.88
CA GLY A 41 -1.75 8.20 5.42
C GLY A 41 -1.60 6.83 4.77
N SER A 42 -0.89 5.90 5.40
CA SER A 42 -0.74 4.51 4.92
C SER A 42 -2.09 3.77 4.94
N GLY A 43 -2.85 3.92 6.02
CA GLY A 43 -4.20 3.36 6.12
C GLY A 43 -5.19 3.99 5.14
N ILE A 44 -5.16 5.32 4.96
CA ILE A 44 -6.00 6.02 3.97
C ILE A 44 -5.64 5.55 2.56
N GLY A 45 -4.36 5.41 2.24
CA GLY A 45 -3.90 4.89 0.95
C GLY A 45 -4.41 3.48 0.68
N ALA A 46 -4.38 2.60 1.67
CA ALA A 46 -4.94 1.25 1.56
C ALA A 46 -6.46 1.25 1.30
N ASN A 47 -7.22 2.14 1.95
CA ASN A 47 -8.66 2.29 1.69
C ASN A 47 -8.94 2.80 0.27
N ILE A 48 -8.12 3.72 -0.24
CA ILE A 48 -8.21 4.18 -1.64
C ILE A 48 -7.96 3.02 -2.60
N VAL A 49 -6.93 2.21 -2.36
CA VAL A 49 -6.67 1.02 -3.19
C VAL A 49 -7.85 0.05 -3.14
N GLN A 50 -8.37 -0.26 -1.94
CA GLN A 50 -9.53 -1.13 -1.78
C GLN A 50 -10.70 -0.69 -2.66
N ALA A 51 -11.00 0.61 -2.68
CA ALA A 51 -12.07 1.15 -3.52
C ALA A 51 -11.75 1.06 -5.03
N ILE A 52 -10.49 1.29 -5.44
CA ILE A 52 -10.06 1.24 -6.84
C ILE A 52 -10.13 -0.18 -7.42
N VAL A 53 -9.84 -1.19 -6.60
CA VAL A 53 -9.72 -2.60 -7.03
C VAL A 53 -10.96 -3.44 -6.73
N ALA A 54 -12.00 -2.86 -6.12
CA ALA A 54 -13.19 -3.60 -5.67
C ALA A 54 -13.87 -4.43 -6.77
N ASP A 55 -13.84 -3.96 -8.02
CA ASP A 55 -14.38 -4.62 -9.22
C ASP A 55 -13.34 -5.45 -10.01
N LYS A 56 -12.09 -5.50 -9.53
CA LYS A 56 -10.94 -6.08 -10.25
C LYS A 56 -10.26 -7.22 -9.50
N ILE A 57 -10.17 -7.10 -8.18
CA ILE A 57 -9.54 -8.11 -7.34
C ILE A 57 -10.52 -9.27 -7.11
N LYS A 58 -10.03 -10.50 -7.28
CA LYS A 58 -10.86 -11.72 -7.15
C LYS A 58 -10.90 -12.30 -5.74
N VAL A 59 -10.12 -11.72 -4.83
CA VAL A 59 -9.98 -12.17 -3.44
C VAL A 59 -10.38 -11.04 -2.49
N PRO A 60 -10.88 -11.35 -1.27
CA PRO A 60 -11.20 -10.34 -0.29
C PRO A 60 -10.00 -9.43 0.02
N PHE A 61 -10.25 -8.14 0.15
CA PHE A 61 -9.26 -7.14 0.52
C PHE A 61 -9.74 -6.42 1.78
N SER A 62 -8.93 -6.41 2.84
CA SER A 62 -9.27 -5.77 4.11
C SER A 62 -8.16 -4.86 4.62
N VAL A 63 -8.54 -3.75 5.27
CA VAL A 63 -7.61 -2.77 5.87
C VAL A 63 -7.75 -2.79 7.38
N TYR A 64 -6.65 -2.98 8.10
CA TYR A 64 -6.57 -2.99 9.56
C TYR A 64 -5.72 -1.82 10.05
N LYS A 65 -6.18 -1.19 11.13
CA LYS A 65 -5.57 -0.02 11.76
C LYS A 65 -5.36 -0.24 13.26
N THR A 66 -5.23 -1.50 13.65
CA THR A 66 -5.21 -2.00 15.02
C THR A 66 -4.04 -2.95 15.21
N TYR A 67 -3.71 -3.28 16.45
CA TYR A 67 -2.71 -4.28 16.79
C TYR A 67 -3.13 -5.69 16.34
N ASP A 68 -4.39 -6.04 16.59
CA ASP A 68 -4.92 -7.37 16.32
C ASP A 68 -5.28 -7.59 14.85
N LEU A 69 -5.01 -8.81 14.39
CA LEU A 69 -5.39 -9.32 13.09
C LEU A 69 -6.51 -10.37 13.21
N PRO A 70 -7.32 -10.53 12.14
CA PRO A 70 -8.41 -11.50 12.17
C PRO A 70 -7.90 -12.94 12.28
N ALA A 71 -8.73 -13.84 12.79
CA ALA A 71 -8.34 -15.23 13.00
C ALA A 71 -8.04 -16.00 11.69
N PHE A 72 -8.48 -15.49 10.53
CA PHE A 72 -8.32 -16.15 9.24
C PHE A 72 -6.92 -15.98 8.60
N ILE A 73 -6.01 -15.19 9.20
CA ILE A 73 -4.66 -15.03 8.65
C ILE A 73 -3.93 -16.38 8.66
N ASN A 74 -3.37 -16.73 7.50
CA ASN A 74 -2.69 -18.00 7.24
C ASN A 74 -1.71 -17.86 6.05
N GLU A 75 -1.10 -18.97 5.61
CA GLU A 75 -0.16 -19.06 4.49
C GLU A 75 -0.74 -18.67 3.11
N HIS A 76 -2.06 -18.62 2.99
CA HIS A 76 -2.79 -18.15 1.81
C HIS A 76 -3.14 -16.65 1.88
N THR A 77 -2.68 -15.95 2.91
CA THR A 77 -2.92 -14.52 3.09
C THR A 77 -1.73 -13.71 2.58
N LEU A 78 -1.98 -12.76 1.68
CA LEU A 78 -1.03 -11.68 1.40
C LEU A 78 -1.20 -10.61 2.47
N PHE A 79 -0.24 -10.55 3.40
CA PHE A 79 -0.18 -9.50 4.40
C PHE A 79 0.73 -8.36 3.95
N VAL A 80 0.20 -7.14 3.93
CA VAL A 80 0.95 -5.94 3.57
C VAL A 80 1.10 -5.03 4.79
N ALA A 81 2.33 -4.90 5.29
CA ALA A 81 2.68 -3.90 6.27
C ALA A 81 2.98 -2.57 5.57
N CYS A 82 2.14 -1.56 5.76
CA CYS A 82 2.31 -0.23 5.17
C CYS A 82 2.53 0.81 6.27
N SER A 83 3.72 1.41 6.30
CA SER A 83 4.08 2.45 7.25
C SER A 83 5.11 3.37 6.63
N PHE A 84 4.78 4.64 6.41
CA PHE A 84 5.75 5.61 5.89
C PHE A 84 7.02 5.67 6.75
N SER A 85 6.89 5.90 8.07
CA SER A 85 8.04 5.97 9.00
C SER A 85 8.78 4.65 9.19
N GLY A 86 8.20 3.53 8.76
CA GLY A 86 8.67 2.19 9.10
C GLY A 86 8.60 1.77 10.58
N ASN A 87 8.16 2.66 11.47
CA ASN A 87 8.23 2.45 12.93
C ASN A 87 6.86 2.47 13.62
N THR A 88 5.76 2.46 12.85
CA THR A 88 4.40 2.42 13.42
C THR A 88 4.23 1.14 14.23
N GLU A 89 4.01 1.28 15.54
CA GLU A 89 4.01 0.17 16.51
C GLU A 89 2.96 -0.88 16.17
N GLU A 90 1.74 -0.45 15.86
CA GLU A 90 0.62 -1.31 15.50
C GLU A 90 0.93 -2.12 14.23
N THR A 91 1.49 -1.46 13.20
CA THR A 91 1.88 -2.12 11.96
C THR A 91 2.96 -3.18 12.20
N LEU A 92 3.94 -2.88 13.07
CA LEU A 92 5.00 -3.82 13.44
C LEU A 92 4.46 -4.99 14.28
N ALA A 93 3.51 -4.74 15.18
CA ALA A 93 2.84 -5.78 15.95
C ALA A 93 2.05 -6.73 15.04
N SER A 94 1.21 -6.18 14.15
CA SER A 94 0.45 -6.98 13.17
C SER A 94 1.36 -7.77 12.24
N LEU A 95 2.50 -7.19 11.81
CA LEU A 95 3.50 -7.91 11.02
C LEU A 95 4.02 -9.16 11.73
N ARG A 96 4.35 -9.07 13.02
CA ARG A 96 4.81 -10.22 13.81
C ARG A 96 3.72 -11.30 13.89
N THR A 97 2.46 -10.91 14.10
CA THR A 97 1.34 -11.86 14.10
C THR A 97 1.17 -12.53 12.74
N ALA A 98 1.23 -11.77 11.65
CA ALA A 98 1.11 -12.32 10.30
C ALA A 98 2.24 -13.31 9.97
N GLU A 99 3.47 -12.98 10.37
CA GLU A 99 4.62 -13.87 10.24
C GLU A 99 4.43 -15.18 11.00
N GLN A 100 4.00 -15.12 12.27
CA GLN A 100 3.73 -16.31 13.09
C GLN A 100 2.64 -17.22 12.48
N LYS A 101 1.71 -16.62 11.72
CA LYS A 101 0.65 -17.33 11.00
C LYS A 101 1.10 -17.84 9.62
N GLY A 102 2.35 -17.62 9.23
CA GLY A 102 2.91 -18.08 7.97
C GLY A 102 2.45 -17.27 6.75
N ALA A 103 1.87 -16.09 6.95
CA ALA A 103 1.38 -15.26 5.84
C ALA A 103 2.50 -14.82 4.89
N GLN A 104 2.12 -14.53 3.66
CA GLN A 104 3.02 -13.98 2.65
C GLN A 104 3.20 -12.49 2.92
N ILE A 105 4.41 -12.08 3.31
CA ILE A 105 4.67 -10.73 3.79
C ILE A 105 5.19 -9.83 2.66
N VAL A 106 4.60 -8.64 2.59
CA VAL A 106 5.16 -7.50 1.87
C VAL A 106 5.24 -6.27 2.77
N CYS A 107 6.31 -5.49 2.61
CA CYS A 107 6.48 -4.21 3.27
C CYS A 107 6.38 -3.03 2.30
N ILE A 108 5.72 -1.94 2.70
CA ILE A 108 5.70 -0.66 1.97
C ILE A 108 6.11 0.44 2.94
N THR A 109 7.29 1.02 2.74
CA THR A 109 7.91 1.92 3.73
C THR A 109 8.97 2.84 3.10
N SER A 110 9.30 3.95 3.76
CA SER A 110 10.46 4.76 3.41
C SER A 110 11.74 4.39 4.18
N GLY A 111 11.66 3.45 5.11
CA GLY A 111 12.80 3.04 5.95
C GLY A 111 12.36 2.39 7.26
N GLY A 112 13.13 2.66 8.31
CA GLY A 112 12.85 2.25 9.69
C GLY A 112 12.93 0.74 9.92
N SER A 113 12.45 0.30 11.08
CA SER A 113 12.46 -1.11 11.48
C SER A 113 11.72 -2.00 10.48
N LEU A 114 10.68 -1.50 9.83
CA LEU A 114 9.96 -2.25 8.81
C LEU A 114 10.83 -2.59 7.59
N LEU A 115 11.71 -1.67 7.16
CA LEU A 115 12.66 -1.94 6.07
C LEU A 115 13.74 -2.92 6.52
N GLU A 116 14.32 -2.70 7.71
CA GLU A 116 15.33 -3.59 8.29
C GLU A 116 14.80 -5.04 8.41
N ILE A 117 13.56 -5.22 8.85
CA ILE A 117 12.89 -6.52 8.91
C ILE A 117 12.72 -7.10 7.50
N ALA A 118 12.26 -6.29 6.54
CA ALA A 118 12.05 -6.75 5.17
C ALA A 118 13.35 -7.24 4.54
N GLU A 119 14.45 -6.49 4.68
CA GLU A 119 15.76 -6.86 4.15
C GLU A 119 16.35 -8.06 4.89
N GLY A 120 16.34 -8.02 6.23
CA GLY A 120 16.91 -9.08 7.07
C GLY A 120 16.21 -10.43 6.92
N LYS A 121 14.90 -10.43 6.66
CA LYS A 121 14.11 -11.66 6.41
C LYS A 121 13.90 -11.95 4.93
N GLY A 122 14.37 -11.06 4.05
CA GLY A 122 14.20 -11.17 2.62
C GLY A 122 12.74 -11.12 2.16
N TYR A 123 11.88 -10.35 2.81
CA TYR A 123 10.53 -10.07 2.31
C TYR A 123 10.58 -9.17 1.08
N SER A 124 9.54 -9.27 0.24
CA SER A 124 9.39 -8.30 -0.85
C SER A 124 9.00 -6.95 -0.26
N TYR A 125 9.52 -5.85 -0.82
CA TYR A 125 9.14 -4.52 -0.36
C TYR A 125 9.00 -3.53 -1.51
N ALA A 126 8.21 -2.48 -1.27
CA ALA A 126 8.06 -1.35 -2.16
C ALA A 126 8.55 -0.07 -1.45
N PRO A 127 9.59 0.60 -1.98
CA PRO A 127 10.16 1.78 -1.33
C PRO A 127 9.25 3.00 -1.52
N ILE A 128 9.17 3.84 -0.49
CA ILE A 128 8.62 5.19 -0.54
C ILE A 128 9.78 6.19 -0.37
N PRO A 129 9.90 7.24 -1.18
CA PRO A 129 10.90 8.29 -0.95
C PRO A 129 10.70 8.98 0.41
N GLY A 130 11.76 9.03 1.22
CA GLY A 130 11.72 9.57 2.60
C GLY A 130 11.81 11.10 2.71
N GLU A 131 11.83 11.83 1.61
CA GLU A 131 12.16 13.26 1.58
C GLU A 131 11.07 14.18 2.19
N SER A 132 9.86 13.67 2.36
CA SER A 132 8.74 14.48 2.81
C SER A 132 8.49 14.36 4.32
N LYS A 133 8.57 15.50 5.02
CA LYS A 133 8.33 15.64 6.47
C LYS A 133 6.87 15.43 6.91
N SER A 134 5.94 15.16 5.99
CA SER A 134 4.52 14.99 6.29
C SER A 134 4.00 13.66 5.74
N PRO A 135 3.57 12.71 6.59
CA PRO A 135 2.99 11.43 6.15
C PRO A 135 1.77 11.58 5.23
N ARG A 136 1.00 12.67 5.38
CA ARG A 136 -0.15 13.00 4.52
C ARG A 136 0.28 13.47 3.12
N ALA A 137 1.51 13.96 3.02
CA ALA A 137 2.15 14.31 1.77
C ALA A 137 2.82 13.11 1.08
N ASN A 138 2.70 11.88 1.59
CA ASN A 138 3.25 10.67 0.93
C ASN A 138 2.16 9.67 0.53
N LEU A 139 0.90 10.10 0.62
CA LEU A 139 -0.25 9.29 0.28
C LEU A 139 -0.15 8.76 -1.15
N GLY A 140 0.27 9.61 -2.10
CA GLY A 140 0.51 9.26 -3.51
C GLY A 140 1.39 8.03 -3.65
N TYR A 141 2.54 8.04 -2.98
CA TYR A 141 3.44 6.90 -2.99
C TYR A 141 2.80 5.66 -2.37
N SER A 142 2.22 5.74 -1.16
CA SER A 142 1.71 4.56 -0.45
C SER A 142 0.67 3.78 -1.26
N PHE A 143 -0.31 4.45 -1.88
CA PHE A 143 -1.34 3.73 -2.64
C PHE A 143 -0.84 3.27 -4.01
N ILE A 144 0.03 4.04 -4.69
CA ILE A 144 0.61 3.60 -5.98
C ILE A 144 1.52 2.39 -5.77
N GLN A 145 2.41 2.42 -4.78
CA GLN A 145 3.27 1.29 -4.45
C GLN A 145 2.43 0.03 -4.12
N LEU A 146 1.32 0.20 -3.40
CA LEU A 146 0.41 -0.90 -3.10
C LEU A 146 -0.27 -1.45 -4.36
N LEU A 147 -0.73 -0.60 -5.27
CA LEU A 147 -1.30 -1.03 -6.56
C LEU A 147 -0.28 -1.83 -7.39
N TYR A 148 0.95 -1.34 -7.49
CA TYR A 148 2.01 -2.06 -8.19
C TYR A 148 2.32 -3.39 -7.52
N MET A 149 2.35 -3.45 -6.19
CA MET A 149 2.56 -4.70 -5.48
C MET A 149 1.47 -5.73 -5.80
N LEU A 150 0.18 -5.34 -5.75
CA LEU A 150 -0.92 -6.22 -6.11
C LEU A 150 -0.80 -6.72 -7.56
N HIS A 151 -0.42 -5.81 -8.48
CA HIS A 151 -0.20 -6.16 -9.88
C HIS A 151 0.96 -7.17 -10.04
N LYS A 152 2.11 -6.92 -9.42
CA LYS A 152 3.29 -7.80 -9.47
C LYS A 152 3.00 -9.17 -8.84
N LYS A 153 2.13 -9.23 -7.83
CA LYS A 153 1.62 -10.47 -7.23
C LYS A 153 0.50 -11.15 -8.05
N GLY A 154 0.14 -10.61 -9.21
CA GLY A 154 -0.85 -11.20 -10.12
C GLY A 154 -2.29 -11.11 -9.64
N LEU A 155 -2.58 -10.26 -8.64
CA LEU A 155 -3.92 -10.12 -8.07
C LEU A 155 -4.83 -9.19 -8.88
N ILE A 156 -4.22 -8.29 -9.66
CA ILE A 156 -4.89 -7.36 -10.56
C ILE A 156 -4.08 -7.20 -11.84
N GLU A 157 -4.75 -6.85 -12.93
CA GLU A 157 -4.08 -6.40 -14.16
C GLU A 157 -3.33 -5.08 -13.94
N LYS A 158 -2.36 -4.77 -14.82
CA LYS A 158 -1.65 -3.49 -14.75
C LYS A 158 -2.67 -2.37 -14.94
N ILE A 159 -2.87 -1.57 -13.91
CA ILE A 159 -3.70 -0.38 -14.04
C ILE A 159 -2.91 0.63 -14.89
N ASP A 160 -3.49 1.05 -16.01
CA ASP A 160 -2.97 2.16 -16.82
C ASP A 160 -3.14 3.46 -16.03
N THR A 161 -2.15 3.73 -15.18
CA THR A 161 -2.09 4.92 -14.34
C THR A 161 -2.00 6.18 -15.19
N HIS A 162 -1.33 6.15 -16.36
CA HIS A 162 -1.18 7.31 -17.26
C HIS A 162 -2.49 7.73 -17.93
N LYS A 163 -3.26 6.80 -18.53
CA LYS A 163 -4.57 7.13 -19.12
C LYS A 163 -5.54 7.67 -18.08
N ARG A 164 -5.48 7.12 -16.87
CA ARG A 164 -6.29 7.62 -15.76
C ARG A 164 -5.77 8.97 -15.30
N LEU A 165 -4.47 9.20 -15.09
CA LEU A 165 -3.90 10.52 -14.73
C LEU A 165 -4.32 11.64 -15.68
N HIS A 166 -4.35 11.38 -16.99
CA HIS A 166 -4.83 12.35 -17.96
C HIS A 166 -6.34 12.66 -17.83
N ALA A 167 -7.16 11.67 -17.48
CA ALA A 167 -8.57 11.86 -17.11
C ALA A 167 -8.75 12.47 -15.69
N LEU A 168 -7.75 12.32 -14.82
CA LEU A 168 -7.70 12.80 -13.43
C LEU A 168 -7.18 14.25 -13.31
N ASN A 169 -6.52 14.79 -14.34
CA ASN A 169 -6.26 16.24 -14.51
C ASN A 169 -7.55 17.05 -14.66
N CYS A 170 -8.68 16.40 -14.94
CA CYS A 170 -10.00 17.00 -14.89
C CYS A 170 -10.61 16.74 -13.51
N SER A 171 -10.95 17.80 -12.77
CA SER A 171 -11.79 18.00 -11.56
C SER A 171 -12.34 16.80 -10.74
N THR A 172 -12.59 15.66 -11.36
CA THR A 172 -13.13 14.39 -10.85
C THR A 172 -12.27 13.72 -9.79
N PHE A 173 -10.94 13.70 -9.87
CA PHE A 173 -10.12 13.12 -8.78
C PHE A 173 -10.09 14.02 -7.55
N ALA A 174 -9.95 15.34 -7.72
CA ALA A 174 -10.07 16.26 -6.59
C ALA A 174 -11.45 16.12 -5.92
N LEU A 175 -12.50 15.83 -6.69
CA LEU A 175 -13.85 15.58 -6.18
C LEU A 175 -13.98 14.20 -5.51
N ALA A 176 -13.47 13.12 -6.12
CA ALA A 176 -13.46 11.78 -5.55
C ALA A 176 -12.58 11.69 -4.30
N PHE A 177 -11.38 12.27 -4.36
CA PHE A 177 -10.47 12.47 -3.23
C PHE A 177 -11.12 13.34 -2.15
N LYS A 178 -11.74 14.48 -2.47
CA LYS A 178 -12.54 15.25 -1.50
C LYS A 178 -13.71 14.45 -0.93
N THR A 179 -14.34 13.59 -1.72
CA THR A 179 -15.49 12.77 -1.28
C THR A 179 -15.03 11.65 -0.35
N ILE A 180 -13.91 11.01 -0.65
CA ILE A 180 -13.27 10.00 0.20
C ILE A 180 -12.76 10.67 1.49
N MET A 181 -12.06 11.80 1.38
CA MET A 181 -11.55 12.57 2.53
C MET A 181 -12.65 13.22 3.39
N LYS A 182 -13.88 13.38 2.88
CA LYS A 182 -15.05 13.82 3.67
C LYS A 182 -15.73 12.68 4.43
N LYS A 183 -15.43 11.42 4.08
CA LYS A 183 -16.01 10.20 4.68
C LYS A 183 -15.07 9.53 5.69
N ILE A 184 -13.89 10.09 5.92
CA ILE A 184 -12.87 9.68 6.90
C ILE A 184 -12.76 10.80 7.93
#